data_AF-A0A7R9L5L4-F1
#
_entry.id   AF-A0A7R9L5L4-F1
#
_cell.length_a   1.000
_cell.length_b   1.000
_cell.length_c   1.000
_cell.angle_alpha   90.00
_cell.angle_beta   90.00
_cell.angle_gamma   90.00
#
_symmetry.space_group_name_H-M   'P 1'
#
loop_
_entity.id
_entity.type
_entity.pdbx_description
1 polymer ?
#
loop_
_entity_poly.entity_id
_entity_poly.type
_entity_poly.pdbx_seq_one_letter_code
_entity_poly.pdbx_strand_id
1 'polypeptide(L)'
;MATLRTLLERFINNENLPARLPLDGVKVHFSYPNTKWCGPGNTAQTYDDLGADYETDTCCRDHDHCDINVSQGNVVCGVVNPGLFSM
;
A
#
# COMPACT_ATOMS: atom_id res chain seq x y z
N MET A 1 -5.46 -25.96 25.50
CA MET A 1 -4.67 -24.72 25.66
C MET A 1 -4.21 -24.29 24.28
N ALA A 2 -4.67 -23.16 23.76
CA ALA A 2 -4.19 -22.64 22.48
C ALA A 2 -2.78 -22.05 22.66
N THR A 3 -1.85 -22.40 21.78
CA THR A 3 -0.49 -21.83 21.76
C THR A 3 -0.52 -20.38 21.28
N LEU A 4 0.51 -19.60 21.63
CA LEU A 4 0.67 -18.22 21.15
C LEU A 4 0.66 -18.14 19.61
N ARG A 5 1.18 -19.17 18.91
CA ARG A 5 1.10 -19.31 17.45
C ARG A 5 -0.34 -19.43 16.95
N THR A 6 -1.13 -20.33 17.54
CA THR A 6 -2.55 -20.48 17.19
C THR A 6 -3.42 -19.26 17.52
N LEU A 7 -3.03 -18.43 18.50
CA LEU A 7 -3.72 -17.18 18.77
C LEU A 7 -3.35 -16.11 17.73
N LEU A 8 -2.07 -15.98 17.37
CA LEU A 8 -1.60 -15.09 16.31
C LEU A 8 -2.21 -15.44 14.95
N GLU A 9 -2.26 -16.72 14.59
CA GLU A 9 -2.91 -17.21 13.36
C GLU A 9 -4.40 -16.86 13.34
N ARG A 10 -5.09 -16.89 14.49
CA ARG A 10 -6.50 -16.48 14.58
C ARG A 10 -6.69 -14.97 14.45
N PHE A 11 -5.74 -14.16 14.94
CA PHE A 11 -5.79 -12.71 14.77
C PHE A 11 -5.51 -12.29 13.33
N ILE A 12 -4.53 -12.91 12.67
CA ILE A 12 -4.20 -12.66 11.25
C ILE A 12 -5.33 -13.14 10.33
N ASN A 13 -5.93 -14.30 10.62
CA ASN A 13 -7.05 -14.86 9.86
C ASN A 13 -8.43 -14.43 10.38
N ASN A 14 -8.51 -13.39 11.22
CA ASN A 14 -9.79 -12.93 11.73
C ASN A 14 -10.59 -12.30 10.59
N GLU A 15 -11.54 -13.05 10.05
CA GLU A 15 -12.45 -12.62 8.98
C GLU A 15 -13.36 -11.44 9.38
N ASN A 16 -13.28 -10.96 10.62
CA ASN A 16 -14.01 -9.79 11.12
C ASN A 16 -13.22 -8.48 11.03
N LEU A 17 -12.09 -8.42 10.32
CA LEU A 17 -11.52 -7.13 9.88
C LEU A 17 -12.42 -6.58 8.76
N PRO A 18 -12.93 -5.33 8.83
CA PRO A 18 -13.85 -4.76 7.83
C PRO A 18 -13.16 -4.40 6.50
N ALA A 19 -12.16 -5.16 6.07
CA ALA A 19 -11.30 -4.84 4.93
C ALA A 19 -11.39 -5.82 3.75
N ARG A 20 -12.34 -6.76 3.75
CA ARG A 20 -12.67 -7.53 2.54
C ARG A 20 -13.78 -6.82 1.77
N LEU A 21 -13.48 -5.63 1.24
CA LEU A 21 -14.20 -5.17 0.04
C LEU A 21 -14.00 -6.25 -1.04
N PRO A 22 -15.04 -6.64 -1.80
CA PRO A 22 -14.97 -7.71 -2.80
C PRO A 22 -14.24 -7.22 -4.07
N LEU A 23 -13.04 -6.67 -3.89
CA LEU A 23 -12.14 -6.20 -4.92
C LEU A 23 -10.93 -7.14 -5.08
N ASP A 24 -11.02 -8.37 -4.56
CA ASP A 24 -10.05 -9.44 -4.80
C ASP A 24 -9.93 -9.66 -6.32
N GLY A 25 -8.86 -9.13 -6.90
CA GLY A 25 -8.56 -9.18 -8.34
C GLY A 25 -8.94 -7.94 -9.17
N VAL A 26 -9.56 -6.92 -8.57
CA VAL A 26 -9.82 -5.64 -9.26
C VAL A 26 -8.63 -4.71 -9.11
N LYS A 27 -7.81 -4.56 -10.16
CA LYS A 27 -6.77 -3.53 -10.22
C LYS A 27 -7.42 -2.17 -10.36
N VAL A 28 -7.59 -1.46 -9.24
CA VAL A 28 -8.01 -0.06 -9.23
C VAL A 28 -6.81 0.77 -9.66
N HIS A 29 -6.84 1.30 -10.90
CA HIS A 29 -5.81 2.18 -11.41
C HIS A 29 -6.31 3.61 -11.36
N PHE A 30 -5.84 4.36 -10.36
CA PHE A 30 -6.14 5.78 -10.20
C PHE A 30 -4.83 6.50 -9.90
N SER A 31 -4.44 7.42 -10.77
CA SER A 31 -3.29 8.30 -10.55
C SER A 31 -3.80 9.72 -10.33
N TYR A 32 -3.15 10.47 -9.44
CA TYR A 32 -3.49 11.88 -9.26
C TYR A 32 -3.14 12.65 -10.55
N PRO A 33 -4.02 13.54 -11.05
CA PRO A 33 -3.76 14.29 -12.27
C PRO A 33 -2.43 15.04 -12.22
N ASN A 34 -1.77 15.22 -13.36
CA ASN A 34 -0.51 15.97 -13.49
C ASN A 34 0.66 15.47 -12.64
N THR A 35 0.58 14.24 -12.13
CA THR A 35 1.65 13.58 -11.38
C THR A 35 1.99 12.25 -12.06
N LYS A 36 3.20 11.75 -11.83
CA LYS A 36 3.67 10.47 -12.38
C LYS A 36 3.84 9.41 -11.32
N TRP A 37 4.00 9.79 -10.05
CA TRP A 37 4.28 8.93 -8.91
C TRP A 37 3.11 8.76 -7.95
N CYS A 38 2.09 9.62 -8.00
CA CYS A 38 0.96 9.56 -7.06
C CYS A 38 -0.11 8.57 -7.51
N GLY A 39 -0.02 7.32 -7.09
CA GLY A 39 -1.05 6.30 -7.32
C GLY A 39 -0.56 4.88 -7.03
N PRO A 40 -1.32 3.85 -7.42
CA PRO A 40 -0.87 2.46 -7.35
C PRO A 40 0.25 2.22 -8.38
N GLY A 41 1.50 2.23 -7.91
CA GLY A 41 2.69 2.27 -8.77
C GLY A 41 2.89 3.66 -9.37
N ASN A 42 3.67 3.75 -10.45
CA ASN A 42 3.96 5.01 -11.12
C ASN A 42 4.04 4.85 -12.64
N THR A 43 3.95 5.97 -13.35
CA THR A 43 4.08 6.07 -14.83
C THR A 43 5.39 6.75 -15.27
N ALA A 44 6.27 7.03 -14.30
CA ALA A 44 7.55 7.69 -14.52
C ALA A 44 8.51 6.80 -15.32
N GLN A 45 9.20 7.37 -16.32
CA GLN A 45 10.20 6.63 -17.10
C GLN A 45 11.57 6.60 -16.43
N THR A 46 11.85 7.58 -15.58
CA THR A 46 13.10 7.72 -14.83
C THR A 46 12.80 8.30 -13.46
N TYR A 47 13.75 8.21 -12.51
CA TYR A 47 13.59 8.74 -11.16
C TYR A 47 13.25 10.24 -11.13
N ASP A 48 13.78 11.04 -12.06
CA ASP A 48 13.54 12.49 -12.13
C ASP A 48 12.37 12.85 -13.05
N ASP A 49 11.64 11.86 -13.58
CA ASP A 49 10.48 12.08 -14.42
C ASP A 49 9.27 12.46 -13.57
N LEU A 50 9.16 13.76 -13.28
CA LEU A 50 8.09 14.37 -12.49
C LEU A 50 7.05 15.04 -13.40
N GLY A 51 5.80 15.05 -12.93
CA GLY A 51 4.68 15.73 -13.55
C GLY A 51 4.67 17.24 -13.32
N ALA A 52 3.61 17.90 -13.80
CA ALA A 52 3.48 19.35 -13.69
C ALA A 52 3.22 19.82 -12.24
N ASP A 53 2.54 18.99 -11.44
CA ASP A 53 2.34 19.24 -10.00
C ASP A 53 3.59 18.79 -9.22
N TYR A 54 4.72 19.42 -9.54
CA TYR A 54 6.07 18.99 -9.17
C TYR A 54 6.26 18.70 -7.67
N GLU A 55 5.79 19.60 -6.80
CA GLU A 55 5.96 19.45 -5.35
C GLU A 55 5.19 18.22 -4.82
N THR A 56 3.94 18.06 -5.24
CA THR A 56 3.10 16.91 -4.90
C THR A 56 3.72 15.61 -5.41
N ASP A 57 4.17 15.61 -6.66
CA ASP A 57 4.73 14.42 -7.30
C ASP A 57 6.06 13.99 -6.67
N THR A 58 6.85 14.97 -6.20
CA THR A 58 8.08 14.71 -5.44
C THR A 58 7.77 13.96 -4.14
N CYS A 59 6.75 14.38 -3.38
CA CYS A 59 6.34 13.68 -2.17
C CYS A 59 5.91 12.23 -2.44
N CYS A 60 5.19 11.99 -3.54
CA CYS A 60 4.77 10.64 -3.93
C CYS A 60 5.95 9.77 -4.36
N ARG A 61 6.91 10.33 -5.11
CA ARG A 61 8.15 9.61 -5.45
C ARG A 61 8.93 9.21 -4.20
N ASP A 62 9.08 10.12 -3.25
CA ASP A 62 9.82 9.86 -2.02
C ASP A 62 9.12 8.79 -1.17
N HIS A 63 7.79 8.80 -1.12
CA HIS A 63 6.98 7.74 -0.52
C HIS A 63 7.23 6.38 -1.16
N ASP A 64 7.22 6.30 -2.50
CA ASP A 64 7.44 5.04 -3.22
C ASP A 64 8.84 4.45 -3.01
N HIS A 65 9.81 5.27 -2.64
CA HIS A 65 11.19 4.87 -2.34
C HIS A 65 11.50 4.80 -0.84
N CYS A 66 10.48 4.83 0.02
CA CYS A 66 10.67 4.64 1.44
C CYS A 66 11.28 3.26 1.74
N ASP A 67 12.31 3.21 2.58
CA ASP A 67 12.94 1.96 3.05
C ASP A 67 11.95 1.04 3.77
N ILE A 68 10.86 1.62 4.29
CA ILE A 68 9.78 0.93 4.98
C ILE A 68 8.51 1.13 4.16
N ASN A 69 8.16 0.11 3.37
CA ASN A 69 6.92 0.03 2.63
C ASN A 69 6.11 -1.16 3.15
N VAL A 70 4.86 -0.94 3.55
CA VAL A 70 3.98 -2.00 4.03
C VAL A 70 2.96 -2.31 2.95
N SER A 71 3.25 -3.32 2.13
CA SER A 71 2.32 -3.75 1.07
C SER A 71 1.00 -4.29 1.63
N GLN A 72 -0.05 -4.34 0.80
CA GLN A 72 -1.36 -4.88 1.16
C GLN A 72 -1.24 -6.26 1.83
N GLY A 73 -1.88 -6.41 2.99
CA GLY A 73 -1.94 -7.65 3.75
C GLY A 73 -0.67 -7.98 4.55
N ASN A 74 0.41 -7.21 4.38
CA ASN A 74 1.65 -7.45 5.11
C ASN A 74 1.64 -6.79 6.49
N VAL A 75 2.52 -7.29 7.35
CA VAL A 75 2.74 -6.79 8.71
C VAL A 75 4.20 -6.39 8.84
N VAL A 76 4.45 -5.12 9.15
CA VAL A 76 5.79 -4.57 9.39
C VAL A 76 5.78 -3.88 10.76
N CYS A 77 6.78 -4.18 11.59
CA CYS A 77 6.90 -3.61 12.95
C CYS A 77 5.64 -3.77 13.82
N GLY A 78 4.85 -4.84 13.61
CA GLY A 78 3.60 -5.08 14.34
C GLY A 78 2.39 -4.29 13.85
N VAL A 79 2.55 -3.48 12.79
CA VAL A 79 1.46 -2.77 12.12
C VAL A 79 1.03 -3.57 10.89
N VAL A 80 -0.26 -3.82 10.76
CA VAL A 80 -0.88 -4.49 9.61
C VAL A 80 -1.36 -3.43 8.61
N ASN A 81 -1.11 -3.63 7.32
CA ASN A 81 -1.80 -2.88 6.26
C ASN A 81 -3.03 -3.65 5.74
N PRO A 82 -4.24 -3.36 6.24
CA PRO A 82 -5.46 -4.00 5.74
C PRO A 82 -5.98 -3.34 4.45
N GLY A 83 -5.38 -2.23 4.00
CA GLY A 83 -5.80 -1.49 2.81
C GLY A 83 -5.39 -2.15 1.50
N LEU A 84 -5.87 -1.58 0.39
CA LEU A 84 -5.62 -2.10 -0.98
C LEU A 84 -4.32 -1.60 -1.61
N PHE A 85 -3.66 -0.62 -0.99
CA PHE A 85 -2.45 0.02 -1.50
C PHE A 85 -1.37 0.03 -0.43
N SER A 86 -0.10 0.13 -0.82
CA SER A 86 1.00 0.27 0.13
C SER A 86 0.86 1.53 0.96
N MET A 87 1.37 1.46 2.19
CA MET A 87 1.50 2.58 3.13
C MET A 87 2.93 2.67 3.66
#